data_AF-A0AA41MEV3-F1
#
_entry.id   AF-A0AA41MEV3-F1
#
_cell.length_a   1.000
_cell.length_b   1.000
_cell.length_c   1.000
_cell.angle_alpha   90.00
_cell.angle_beta   90.00
_cell.angle_gamma   90.00
#
_symmetry.space_group_name_H-M   'P 1'
#
loop_
_entity.id
_entity.type
_entity.pdbx_description
1 polymer ?
#
loop_
_entity_poly.entity_id
_entity_poly.type
_entity_poly.pdbx_seq_one_letter_code
_entity_poly.pdbx_strand_id
1 'polypeptide(L)'
;MLRGKNTMKFKAIPGQLRIKPKSGKLFPHSWAKLGLPFTKEDLTEIKHILLAKKEPAATQVDAIVSFEITVKFQNTDLEPEKTFFFQVLGITTKISRGIIEILNDMQLLSGTY
;
A
#
# COMPACT_ATOMS: atom_id res chain seq x y z
N MET A 1 -4.37 -8.23 16.61
CA MET A 1 -5.45 -7.96 15.62
C MET A 1 -6.18 -9.26 15.33
N LEU A 2 -7.51 -9.25 15.31
CA LEU A 2 -8.32 -10.40 14.90
C LEU A 2 -8.84 -10.18 13.48
N ARG A 3 -8.56 -11.14 12.58
CA ARG A 3 -9.13 -11.20 11.23
C ARG A 3 -9.98 -12.47 11.14
N GLY A 4 -11.16 -12.34 10.55
CA GLY A 4 -12.08 -13.45 10.33
C GLY A 4 -12.62 -13.44 8.91
N LYS A 5 -13.15 -14.58 8.44
CA LYS A 5 -13.93 -14.63 7.19
C LYS A 5 -15.21 -13.82 7.37
N ASN A 6 -15.62 -13.07 6.35
CA ASN A 6 -16.82 -12.23 6.41
C ASN A 6 -18.04 -13.03 6.88
N THR A 7 -18.25 -14.23 6.33
CA THR A 7 -19.33 -15.15 6.72
C THR A 7 -19.37 -15.46 8.22
N MET A 8 -18.21 -15.60 8.86
CA MET A 8 -18.11 -15.85 10.31
C MET A 8 -18.40 -14.59 11.14
N LYS A 9 -17.94 -13.42 10.67
CA LYS A 9 -18.22 -12.14 11.34
C LYS A 9 -19.72 -11.83 11.32
N PHE A 10 -20.39 -12.03 10.19
CA PHE A 10 -21.83 -11.79 10.04
C PHE A 10 -22.70 -12.76 10.84
N LYS A 11 -22.20 -13.95 11.20
CA LYS A 11 -22.89 -14.87 12.12
C LYS A 11 -22.68 -14.52 13.61
N ALA A 12 -21.47 -14.11 13.99
CA ALA A 12 -21.13 -13.90 15.40
C ALA A 12 -21.61 -12.54 15.95
N ILE A 13 -21.58 -11.47 15.14
CA ILE A 13 -21.93 -10.11 15.58
C ILE A 13 -23.40 -10.01 16.04
N PRO A 14 -24.39 -10.61 15.35
CA PRO A 14 -25.78 -10.59 15.82
C PRO A 14 -25.99 -11.26 17.18
N GLY A 15 -25.23 -12.31 17.50
CA GLY A 15 -25.26 -12.92 18.84
C GLY A 15 -24.73 -11.98 19.93
N GLN A 16 -23.70 -11.19 19.59
CA GLN A 16 -23.09 -10.23 20.50
C GLN A 16 -23.95 -8.97 20.72
N LEU A 17 -24.85 -8.62 19.79
CA LEU A 17 -25.75 -7.46 19.89
C LEU A 17 -26.65 -7.52 21.13
N ARG A 18 -27.07 -8.74 21.51
CA ARG A 18 -27.89 -8.98 22.71
C ARG A 18 -27.14 -8.65 24.00
N ILE A 19 -25.82 -8.79 23.99
CA ILE A 19 -24.94 -8.58 25.15
C ILE A 19 -24.36 -7.16 25.14
N LYS A 20 -24.07 -6.61 23.96
CA LYS A 20 -23.51 -5.27 23.76
C LYS A 20 -24.16 -4.59 22.54
N PRO A 21 -25.20 -3.75 22.73
CA PRO A 21 -25.95 -3.14 21.62
C PRO A 21 -25.12 -2.16 20.79
N LYS A 22 -24.04 -1.59 21.37
CA LYS A 22 -23.13 -0.66 20.68
C LYS A 22 -22.32 -1.32 19.54
N SER A 23 -22.23 -2.65 19.50
CA SER A 23 -21.46 -3.38 18.48
C SER A 23 -22.10 -3.35 17.09
N GLY A 24 -23.39 -2.99 16.97
CA GLY A 24 -24.10 -2.90 15.69
C GLY A 24 -23.58 -1.83 14.75
N LYS A 25 -22.94 -0.77 15.29
CA LYS A 25 -22.34 0.31 14.47
C LYS A 25 -21.16 -0.19 13.62
N LEU A 26 -20.60 -1.35 13.92
CA LEU A 26 -19.49 -1.96 13.18
C LEU A 26 -19.96 -2.77 11.95
N PHE A 27 -21.25 -3.09 11.88
CA PHE A 27 -21.84 -3.90 10.80
C PHE A 27 -21.72 -3.30 9.39
N PRO A 28 -21.96 -1.99 9.15
CA PRO A 28 -21.81 -1.41 7.81
C PRO A 28 -20.37 -1.42 7.31
N HIS A 29 -19.38 -1.53 8.20
CA HIS A 29 -17.96 -1.52 7.83
C HIS A 29 -17.39 -2.95 7.67
N SER A 30 -18.05 -3.98 8.19
CA SER A 30 -17.51 -5.35 8.22
C SER A 30 -17.46 -6.09 6.87
N TRP A 31 -17.97 -5.48 5.79
CA TRP A 31 -17.98 -6.06 4.45
C TRP A 31 -16.59 -6.05 3.79
N ALA A 32 -15.78 -5.04 4.10
CA ALA A 32 -14.41 -4.95 3.61
C ALA A 32 -13.48 -5.94 4.35
N LYS A 33 -12.31 -6.24 3.76
CA LYS A 33 -11.22 -7.02 4.39
C LYS A 33 -10.58 -6.22 5.54
N LEU A 34 -11.34 -6.00 6.62
CA LEU A 34 -10.90 -5.29 7.82
C LEU A 34 -10.41 -6.26 8.88
N GLY A 35 -9.31 -5.90 9.54
CA GLY A 35 -8.88 -6.48 10.81
C GLY A 35 -9.32 -5.59 11.96
N LEU A 36 -9.83 -6.18 13.03
CA LEU A 36 -10.16 -5.44 14.25
C LEU A 36 -8.96 -5.50 15.22
N PRO A 37 -8.30 -4.37 15.51
CA PRO A 37 -7.37 -4.31 16.63
C PRO A 37 -8.18 -4.38 17.93
N PHE A 38 -7.81 -5.32 18.79
CA PHE A 38 -8.31 -5.41 20.16
C PHE A 38 -7.16 -5.04 21.07
N THR A 39 -7.33 -3.96 21.81
CA THR A 39 -6.32 -3.36 22.68
C THR A 39 -7.02 -2.83 23.92
N LYS A 40 -6.27 -2.76 25.03
CA LYS A 40 -6.74 -2.13 26.27
C LYS A 40 -6.23 -0.69 26.44
N GLU A 41 -5.32 -0.27 25.56
CA GLU A 41 -4.67 1.04 25.52
C GLU A 41 -5.53 2.09 24.77
N ASP A 42 -5.14 3.35 24.84
CA ASP A 42 -5.89 4.44 24.20
C ASP A 42 -5.85 4.35 22.66
N LEU A 43 -7.00 4.63 22.05
CA LEU A 43 -7.19 4.54 20.60
C LEU A 43 -6.30 5.52 19.84
N THR A 44 -5.97 6.65 20.45
CA THR A 44 -5.13 7.70 19.86
C THR A 44 -3.71 7.20 19.66
N GLU A 45 -3.13 6.59 20.69
CA GLU A 45 -1.76 6.06 20.65
C GLU A 45 -1.63 4.92 19.64
N ILE A 46 -2.60 4.00 19.62
CA ILE A 46 -2.62 2.89 18.67
C ILE A 46 -2.75 3.39 17.24
N LYS A 47 -3.56 4.44 17.00
CA LYS A 47 -3.66 5.06 15.68
C LYS A 47 -2.31 5.64 15.25
N HIS A 48 -1.60 6.31 16.14
CA HIS A 48 -0.26 6.84 15.86
C HIS A 48 0.75 5.73 15.55
N ILE A 49 0.77 4.66 16.35
CA ILE A 49 1.66 3.52 16.12
C ILE A 49 1.37 2.82 14.77
N LEU A 50 0.09 2.65 14.43
CA LEU A 50 -0.31 2.05 13.15
C LEU A 50 0.04 2.95 11.95
N LEU A 51 -0.11 4.26 12.07
CA LEU A 51 0.28 5.22 11.04
C LEU A 51 1.80 5.29 10.88
N ALA A 52 2.55 5.24 11.98
CA ALA A 52 4.01 5.27 11.97
C ALA A 52 4.63 4.00 11.36
N LYS A 53 3.96 2.84 11.51
CA LYS A 53 4.39 1.56 10.94
C LYS A 53 3.86 1.31 9.52
N LYS A 54 3.35 2.34 8.84
CA LYS A 54 2.93 2.22 7.45
C LYS A 54 4.18 2.09 6.57
N GLU A 55 4.50 0.85 6.21
CA GLU A 55 5.60 0.55 5.30
C GLU A 55 5.25 1.02 3.87
N PRO A 56 6.13 1.79 3.21
CA PRO A 56 5.94 2.13 1.81
C PRO A 56 6.07 0.85 0.97
N ALA A 57 4.97 0.43 0.35
CA ALA A 57 4.97 -0.67 -0.59
C ALA A 57 5.11 -0.14 -2.02
N ALA A 58 5.83 -0.88 -2.87
CA ALA A 58 5.82 -0.61 -4.30
C ALA A 58 4.38 -0.75 -4.84
N THR A 59 4.02 0.14 -5.75
CA THR A 59 2.73 0.11 -6.42
C THR A 59 2.59 -1.16 -7.23
N GLN A 60 1.45 -1.84 -7.08
CA GLN A 60 1.13 -3.01 -7.90
C GLN A 60 0.85 -2.56 -9.34
N VAL A 61 1.23 -3.38 -10.32
CA VAL A 61 0.91 -3.15 -11.74
C VAL A 61 -0.60 -2.91 -11.88
N ASP A 62 -0.98 -1.89 -12.67
CA ASP A 62 -2.35 -1.42 -12.92
C ASP A 62 -3.10 -0.82 -11.71
N ALA A 63 -2.42 -0.54 -10.60
CA ALA A 63 -3.06 0.16 -9.48
C ALA A 63 -3.17 1.67 -9.73
N ILE A 64 -4.32 2.25 -9.40
CA ILE A 64 -4.51 3.70 -9.37
C ILE A 64 -3.75 4.25 -8.16
N VAL A 65 -2.86 5.21 -8.40
CA VAL A 65 -1.96 5.76 -7.38
C VAL A 65 -2.41 7.17 -7.02
N SER A 66 -2.59 7.44 -5.73
CA SER A 66 -2.92 8.79 -5.24
C SER A 66 -1.71 9.70 -5.07
N PHE A 67 -0.50 9.14 -5.19
CA PHE A 67 0.77 9.84 -5.03
C PHE A 67 1.59 9.73 -6.31
N GLU A 68 2.46 10.71 -6.51
CA GLU A 68 3.35 10.75 -7.66
C GLU A 68 4.50 9.76 -7.51
N ILE A 69 4.78 9.00 -8.56
CA ILE A 69 5.90 8.07 -8.61
C ILE A 69 7.00 8.71 -9.43
N THR A 70 8.11 9.05 -8.76
CA THR A 70 9.30 9.64 -9.38
C THR A 70 10.46 8.67 -9.28
N VAL A 71 11.20 8.52 -10.37
CA VAL A 71 12.50 7.83 -10.42
C VAL A 71 13.59 8.88 -10.33
N LYS A 72 14.59 8.65 -9.47
CA LYS A 72 15.72 9.55 -9.28
C LYS A 72 16.92 9.16 -10.14
N PHE A 73 17.76 10.15 -10.44
CA PHE A 73 19.10 10.00 -10.98
C PHE A 73 19.88 9.02 -10.10
N GLN A 74 20.19 7.86 -10.65
CA GLN A 74 20.93 6.83 -9.96
C GLN A 74 21.58 5.87 -10.96
N ASN A 75 22.73 5.35 -10.57
CA ASN A 75 23.40 4.24 -11.24
C ASN A 75 22.69 2.95 -10.85
N THR A 76 22.22 2.20 -11.84
CA THR A 76 21.49 0.95 -11.64
C THR A 76 22.46 -0.20 -11.83
N ASP A 77 22.57 -1.14 -10.89
CA ASP A 77 23.45 -2.32 -10.99
C ASP A 77 22.95 -3.38 -12.01
N LEU A 78 22.24 -2.94 -13.05
CA LEU A 78 21.72 -3.77 -14.12
C LEU A 78 22.69 -3.79 -15.30
N GLU A 79 22.82 -4.98 -15.89
CA GLU A 79 23.58 -5.20 -17.12
C GLU A 79 22.94 -4.46 -18.32
N PRO A 80 23.77 -4.03 -19.28
CA PRO A 80 23.36 -3.18 -20.40
C PRO A 80 22.35 -3.84 -21.35
N GLU A 81 22.24 -5.17 -21.33
CA GLU A 81 21.26 -5.93 -22.14
C GLU A 81 19.81 -5.59 -21.78
N LYS A 82 19.53 -5.11 -20.56
CA LYS A 82 18.17 -4.83 -20.07
C LYS A 82 17.74 -3.38 -20.21
N THR A 83 18.43 -2.58 -21.03
CA THR A 83 18.09 -1.17 -21.28
C THR A 83 16.71 -0.97 -21.90
N PHE A 84 16.21 -1.95 -22.65
CA PHE A 84 14.88 -1.89 -23.30
C PHE A 84 13.74 -1.60 -22.31
N PHE A 85 13.81 -2.17 -21.09
CA PHE A 85 12.78 -1.97 -20.07
C PHE A 85 12.60 -0.48 -19.70
N PHE A 86 13.72 0.24 -19.54
CA PHE A 86 13.69 1.67 -19.21
C PHE A 86 13.18 2.51 -20.39
N GLN A 87 13.50 2.11 -21.62
CA GLN A 87 13.03 2.79 -22.83
C GLN A 87 11.51 2.66 -22.99
N VAL A 88 10.93 1.49 -22.72
CA VAL A 88 9.47 1.28 -22.76
C VAL A 88 8.75 2.16 -21.74
N LEU A 89 9.39 2.42 -20.59
CA LEU A 89 8.87 3.32 -19.55
C LEU A 89 9.13 4.81 -19.85
N GLY A 90 9.78 5.14 -20.97
CA GLY A 90 10.14 6.52 -21.33
C GLY A 90 11.30 7.10 -20.52
N ILE A 91 12.02 6.29 -19.74
CA ILE A 91 13.14 6.72 -18.91
C ILE A 91 14.40 6.83 -19.78
N THR A 92 14.98 8.03 -19.82
CA THR A 92 16.23 8.26 -20.56
C THR A 92 17.42 7.74 -19.75
N THR A 93 18.12 6.74 -20.29
CA THR A 93 19.27 6.08 -19.65
C THR A 93 20.51 6.11 -20.54
N LYS A 94 21.69 6.04 -19.92
CA LYS A 94 23.00 5.95 -20.59
C LYS A 94 23.78 4.77 -20.03
N ILE A 95 24.51 4.07 -20.90
CA ILE A 95 25.42 3.01 -20.45
C ILE A 95 26.79 3.63 -20.17
N SER A 96 27.25 3.54 -18.93
CA SER A 96 28.57 3.98 -18.49
C SER A 96 29.29 2.81 -17.85
N ARG A 97 30.52 2.48 -18.31
CA ARG A 97 31.36 1.41 -17.75
C ARG A 97 30.65 0.05 -17.59
N GLY A 98 29.72 -0.27 -18.49
CA GLY A 98 28.97 -1.54 -18.46
C GLY A 98 27.78 -1.56 -17.49
N ILE A 99 27.36 -0.40 -16.97
CA ILE A 99 26.26 -0.24 -16.02
C ILE A 99 25.26 0.78 -16.59
N ILE A 100 23.96 0.60 -16.32
CA ILE A 100 22.91 1.54 -16.76
C ILE A 100 22.79 2.69 -15.77
N GLU A 101 22.96 3.93 -16.24
CA GLU A 101 22.79 5.15 -15.46
C GLU A 101 21.53 5.89 -15.92
N ILE A 102 20.67 6.27 -14.97
CA ILE A 102 19.50 7.11 -15.23
C ILE A 102 19.98 8.56 -15.20
N LEU A 103 19.75 9.34 -16.27
CA LEU A 103 20.35 10.67 -16.44
C LEU A 103 19.60 11.80 -15.75
N ASN A 104 18.28 11.68 -15.60
CA ASN A 104 17.42 12.73 -15.05
C ASN A 104 16.37 12.13 -14.13
N ASP A 105 15.94 12.92 -13.14
CA ASP A 105 14.75 12.63 -12.36
C ASP A 105 13.52 12.73 -13.26
N MET A 106 12.70 11.68 -13.29
CA MET A 106 11.50 11.65 -14.12
C MET A 106 10.30 11.14 -13.33
N GLN A 107 9.18 11.84 -13.49
CA GLN A 107 7.87 11.44 -12.99
C GLN A 107 7.25 10.44 -13.96
N LEU A 108 6.98 9.22 -13.50
CA LEU A 108 6.43 8.14 -14.33
C LEU A 108 4.91 8.18 -14.41
N LEU A 109 4.27 8.48 -13.28
CA LEU A 109 2.82 8.50 -13.13
C LEU A 109 2.44 9.68 -12.25
N SER A 110 1.59 10.57 -12.76
CA SER A 110 0.90 11.54 -11.94
C SER A 110 -0.40 10.93 -11.42
N GLY A 111 -0.66 11.10 -10.12
CA GLY A 111 -1.86 10.56 -9.51
C GLY A 111 -3.10 11.25 -10.07
N THR A 112 -3.99 10.49 -10.68
CA THR A 112 -5.33 10.95 -11.06
C THR A 112 -6.26 10.91 -9.84
N TYR A 113 -6.89 12.05 -9.53
CA TYR A 113 -8.00 12.15 -8.58
C TYR A 113 -9.33 11.91 -9.28
#